data_AF-A0A077QG51-F1
#
_entry.id   AF-A0A077QG51-F1
#
_cell.length_a   1.000
_cell.length_b   1.000
_cell.length_c   1.000
_cell.angle_alpha   90.00
_cell.angle_beta   90.00
_cell.angle_gamma   90.00
#
_symmetry.space_group_name_H-M   'P 1'
#
loop_
_entity.id
_entity.type
_entity.pdbx_description
1 polymer ?
#
loop_
_entity_poly.entity_id
_entity_poly.type
_entity_poly.pdbx_seq_one_letter_code
_entity_poly.pdbx_strand_id
1 'polypeptide(L)'
;MSKMQTIIDVNKAMDAMLRKYLNKEIDIRFDLPEINTVPPKATVSVFLYDIHEDLQLRSAESRGFNASAGKLLPGWVNVKCNYLITYWESSCPKSDASSPDSQPCNQAIQVMSQVLEALINNRQLTDIPGAYTKVIPQQENLNSLGNFWQALGNRPRLSLNYSVTVPISLNNGQDNVTQIIDVSSSVEQTTSLSQETISHALRERLITELGKGDDIRLALSKVEIFTVPTNIAQDNLTQMTLSLSVSGITHKKYLTDINKILSGWGNNSVVITTINDCNIYIEKIETGNLFGI
;
A
#
# COMPACT_ATOMS: atom_id res chain seq x y z
N MET A 1 -15.51 12.96 12.07
CA MET A 1 -14.58 11.84 11.79
C MET A 1 -15.00 10.68 12.66
N SER A 2 -15.32 9.52 12.06
CA SER A 2 -15.67 8.33 12.83
C SER A 2 -14.47 7.91 13.67
N LYS A 3 -14.70 7.55 14.94
CA LYS A 3 -13.65 7.09 15.85
C LYS A 3 -13.02 5.83 15.25
N MET A 4 -11.75 5.91 14.86
CA MET A 4 -11.06 4.74 14.30
C MET A 4 -10.90 3.69 15.39
N GLN A 5 -11.17 2.44 15.03
CA GLN A 5 -11.37 1.36 15.97
C GLN A 5 -10.08 0.56 16.14
N THR A 6 -9.89 0.00 17.32
CA THR A 6 -8.87 -1.01 17.58
C THR A 6 -9.51 -2.40 17.65
N ILE A 7 -8.70 -3.45 17.53
CA ILE A 7 -9.16 -4.84 17.75
C ILE A 7 -9.75 -5.00 19.16
N ILE A 8 -9.20 -4.27 20.14
CA ILE A 8 -9.67 -4.29 21.52
C ILE A 8 -11.09 -3.72 21.63
N ASP A 9 -11.41 -2.67 20.87
CA ASP A 9 -12.75 -2.09 20.85
C ASP A 9 -13.77 -3.07 20.27
N VAL A 10 -13.37 -3.86 19.25
CA VAL A 10 -14.21 -4.95 18.70
C VAL A 10 -14.49 -6.01 19.76
N ASN A 11 -13.47 -6.46 20.51
CA ASN A 11 -13.67 -7.43 21.59
C ASN A 11 -14.62 -6.91 22.68
N LYS A 12 -14.49 -5.65 23.08
CA LYS A 12 -15.39 -5.02 24.04
C LYS A 12 -16.82 -4.92 23.52
N ALA A 13 -17.00 -4.57 22.25
CA ALA A 13 -18.32 -4.52 21.62
C ALA A 13 -18.96 -5.93 21.53
N MET A 14 -18.18 -6.97 21.26
CA MET A 14 -18.64 -8.36 21.29
C MET A 14 -19.11 -8.79 22.68
N ASP A 15 -18.34 -8.46 23.72
CA ASP A 15 -18.71 -8.75 25.11
C ASP A 15 -20.02 -8.05 25.49
N ALA A 16 -20.12 -6.74 25.21
CA ALA A 16 -21.31 -5.94 25.51
C ALA A 16 -22.55 -6.44 24.74
N MET A 17 -22.37 -6.89 23.49
CA MET A 17 -23.44 -7.46 22.68
C MET A 17 -23.96 -8.77 23.27
N LEU A 18 -23.06 -9.72 23.56
CA LEU A 18 -23.44 -11.05 24.07
C LEU A 18 -24.06 -10.97 25.47
N ARG A 19 -23.55 -10.11 26.35
CA ARG A 19 -24.09 -9.94 27.72
C ARG A 19 -25.54 -9.47 27.78
N LYS A 20 -26.07 -8.86 26.71
CA LYS A 20 -27.47 -8.43 26.65
C LYS A 20 -28.45 -9.60 26.48
N TYR A 21 -27.99 -10.71 25.92
CA TYR A 21 -28.81 -11.86 25.57
C TYR A 21 -28.52 -13.09 26.45
N LEU A 22 -27.27 -13.25 26.87
CA LEU A 22 -26.86 -14.41 27.67
C LEU A 22 -27.30 -14.27 29.13
N ASN A 23 -27.66 -15.41 29.73
CA ASN A 23 -27.92 -15.48 31.17
C ASN A 23 -26.69 -15.02 31.96
N LYS A 24 -26.90 -14.24 33.03
CA LYS A 24 -25.84 -13.66 33.87
C LYS A 24 -24.95 -14.69 34.58
N GLU A 25 -25.40 -15.94 34.65
CA GLU A 25 -24.68 -17.05 35.28
C GLU A 25 -23.66 -17.71 34.35
N ILE A 26 -23.71 -17.39 33.05
CA ILE A 26 -22.80 -17.92 32.03
C ILE A 26 -21.62 -16.95 31.90
N ASP A 27 -20.41 -17.47 32.05
CA ASP A 27 -19.21 -16.68 31.88
C ASP A 27 -18.89 -16.50 30.38
N ILE A 28 -18.39 -15.33 30.01
CA ILE A 28 -17.90 -15.05 28.66
C ILE A 28 -16.39 -14.88 28.74
N ARG A 29 -15.68 -15.65 27.90
CA ARG A 29 -14.22 -15.65 27.82
C ARG A 29 -13.75 -15.37 26.39
N PHE A 30 -12.58 -14.74 26.28
CA PHE A 30 -11.93 -14.40 25.00
C PHE A 30 -10.68 -15.25 24.72
N ASP A 31 -10.54 -16.34 25.47
CA ASP A 31 -9.53 -17.39 25.30
C ASP A 31 -10.23 -18.74 25.16
N LEU A 32 -9.53 -19.73 24.61
CA LEU A 32 -10.00 -21.10 24.63
C LEU A 32 -9.72 -21.72 26.01
N PRO A 33 -10.69 -22.40 26.63
CA PRO A 33 -10.46 -23.16 27.85
C PRO A 33 -9.36 -24.22 27.66
N GLU A 34 -8.61 -24.49 28.72
CA GLU A 34 -7.50 -25.44 28.69
C GLU A 34 -7.98 -26.85 28.32
N ILE A 35 -7.23 -27.50 27.42
CA ILE A 35 -7.58 -28.83 26.90
C ILE A 35 -7.67 -29.82 28.06
N ASN A 36 -8.74 -30.61 28.10
CA ASN A 36 -9.06 -31.58 29.16
C ASN A 36 -9.43 -31.00 30.53
N THR A 37 -9.54 -29.68 30.67
CA THR A 37 -10.11 -29.08 31.88
C THR A 37 -11.60 -28.82 31.70
N VAL A 38 -12.37 -29.03 32.77
CA VAL A 38 -13.76 -28.63 32.82
C VAL A 38 -13.80 -27.26 33.49
N PRO A 39 -14.32 -26.22 32.82
CA PRO A 39 -14.40 -24.90 33.43
C PRO A 39 -15.29 -24.98 34.68
N PRO A 40 -15.00 -24.20 35.74
CA PRO A 40 -15.78 -24.23 36.98
C PRO A 40 -17.22 -23.76 36.79
N LYS A 41 -17.49 -23.00 35.72
CA LYS A 41 -18.80 -22.48 35.33
C LYS A 41 -19.06 -22.69 33.85
N ALA A 42 -20.33 -22.81 33.49
CA ALA A 42 -20.75 -22.82 32.09
C ALA A 42 -20.23 -21.56 31.39
N THR A 43 -19.50 -21.74 30.30
CA THR A 43 -18.71 -20.68 29.70
C THR A 43 -18.90 -20.65 28.19
N VAL A 44 -19.13 -19.45 27.65
CA VAL A 44 -19.05 -19.16 26.22
C VAL A 44 -17.67 -18.60 25.89
N SER A 45 -16.94 -19.30 25.03
CA SER A 45 -15.62 -18.92 24.55
C SER A 45 -15.75 -18.23 23.20
N VAL A 46 -15.38 -16.96 23.13
CA VAL A 46 -15.30 -16.14 21.92
C VAL A 46 -13.85 -16.08 21.48
N PHE A 47 -13.45 -17.03 20.62
CA PHE A 47 -12.06 -17.18 20.22
C PHE A 47 -11.78 -16.48 18.88
N LEU A 48 -10.83 -15.53 18.87
CA LEU A 48 -10.35 -14.88 17.65
C LEU A 48 -9.25 -15.74 17.02
N TYR A 49 -9.59 -16.46 15.96
CA TYR A 49 -8.69 -17.47 15.37
C TYR A 49 -7.86 -16.94 14.20
N ASP A 50 -8.34 -15.90 13.51
CA ASP A 50 -7.67 -15.35 12.35
C ASP A 50 -7.97 -13.85 12.15
N ILE A 51 -6.95 -13.11 11.71
CA ILE A 51 -7.02 -11.68 11.42
C ILE A 51 -6.28 -11.42 10.11
N HIS A 52 -6.99 -10.89 9.12
CA HIS A 52 -6.41 -10.52 7.83
C HIS A 52 -7.09 -9.28 7.24
N GLU A 53 -6.42 -8.62 6.31
CA GLU A 53 -7.02 -7.51 5.55
C GLU A 53 -8.15 -8.01 4.65
N ASP A 54 -9.29 -7.32 4.66
CA ASP A 54 -10.39 -7.57 3.73
C ASP A 54 -10.16 -6.82 2.42
N LEU A 55 -9.47 -7.49 1.48
CA LEU A 55 -9.19 -6.94 0.16
C LEU A 55 -10.45 -6.61 -0.66
N GLN A 56 -11.60 -7.22 -0.34
CA GLN A 56 -12.86 -6.93 -1.04
C GLN A 56 -13.39 -5.54 -0.70
N LEU A 57 -13.06 -5.04 0.49
CA LEU A 57 -13.43 -3.71 0.97
C LEU A 57 -12.31 -2.69 0.77
N ARG A 58 -11.22 -3.06 0.09
CA ARG A 58 -10.14 -2.13 -0.22
C ARG A 58 -10.55 -1.24 -1.40
N SER A 59 -10.71 0.05 -1.13
CA SER A 59 -10.88 1.09 -2.13
C SER A 59 -9.54 1.76 -2.45
N ALA A 60 -9.40 2.30 -3.66
CA ALA A 60 -8.25 3.12 -4.05
C ALA A 60 -8.42 4.55 -3.51
N GLU A 61 -8.35 4.70 -2.19
CA GLU A 61 -8.51 6.01 -1.55
C GLU A 61 -7.17 6.75 -1.42
N SER A 62 -7.18 7.99 -1.89
CA SER A 62 -6.07 8.92 -1.68
C SER A 62 -6.08 9.39 -0.23
N ARG A 63 -4.90 9.60 0.34
CA ARG A 63 -4.78 10.17 1.69
C ARG A 63 -5.36 11.58 1.70
N GLY A 64 -6.29 11.83 2.62
CA GLY A 64 -6.85 13.17 2.81
C GLY A 64 -5.77 14.14 3.28
N PHE A 65 -5.84 15.39 2.84
CA PHE A 65 -4.95 16.46 3.29
C PHE A 65 -5.70 17.39 4.26
N ASN A 66 -5.10 17.66 5.42
CA ASN A 66 -5.57 18.66 6.36
C ASN A 66 -4.80 19.97 6.15
N ALA A 67 -5.44 20.91 5.43
CA ALA A 67 -4.86 22.22 5.11
C ALA A 67 -4.55 23.06 6.35
N SER A 68 -5.38 22.99 7.40
CA SER A 68 -5.19 23.78 8.63
C SER A 68 -3.97 23.33 9.43
N ALA A 69 -3.65 22.03 9.37
CA ALA A 69 -2.50 21.46 10.08
C ALA A 69 -1.26 21.27 9.18
N GLY A 70 -1.38 21.47 7.86
CA GLY A 70 -0.31 21.21 6.90
C GLY A 70 0.14 19.75 6.85
N LYS A 71 -0.79 18.81 7.07
CA LYS A 71 -0.48 17.39 7.28
C LYS A 71 -1.39 16.47 6.48
N LEU A 72 -0.83 15.39 5.96
CA LEU A 72 -1.62 14.30 5.42
C LEU A 72 -2.25 13.50 6.56
N LEU A 73 -3.53 13.18 6.42
CA LEU A 73 -4.23 12.27 7.32
C LEU A 73 -3.64 10.86 7.19
N PRO A 74 -3.63 10.09 8.29
CA PRO A 74 -3.26 8.68 8.20
C PRO A 74 -4.29 7.94 7.34
N GLY A 75 -3.81 7.00 6.54
CA GLY A 75 -4.68 6.02 5.90
C GLY A 75 -5.26 5.05 6.92
N TRP A 76 -6.20 4.23 6.49
CA TRP A 76 -6.73 3.12 7.29
C TRP A 76 -6.70 1.84 6.47
N VAL A 77 -6.76 0.71 7.17
CA VAL A 77 -6.84 -0.62 6.59
C VAL A 77 -8.09 -1.31 7.12
N ASN A 78 -8.87 -1.91 6.23
CA ASN A 78 -10.05 -2.69 6.60
C ASN A 78 -9.60 -4.09 7.03
N VAL A 79 -9.58 -4.32 8.34
CA VAL A 79 -9.12 -5.59 8.92
C VAL A 79 -10.33 -6.43 9.31
N LYS A 80 -10.36 -7.67 8.81
CA LYS A 80 -11.36 -8.69 9.11
C LYS A 80 -10.89 -9.55 10.27
N CYS A 81 -11.66 -9.52 11.35
CA CYS A 81 -11.49 -10.36 12.53
C CYS A 81 -12.47 -11.54 12.45
N ASN A 82 -11.98 -12.76 12.46
CA ASN A 82 -12.81 -13.97 12.42
C ASN A 82 -12.87 -14.62 13.80
N TYR A 83 -14.07 -14.68 14.35
CA TYR A 83 -14.35 -15.26 15.66
C TYR A 83 -15.03 -16.62 15.51
N LEU A 84 -14.65 -17.52 16.40
CA LEU A 84 -15.27 -18.81 16.63
C LEU A 84 -15.87 -18.81 18.03
N ILE A 85 -17.19 -18.92 18.11
CA ILE A 85 -17.93 -18.92 19.37
C ILE A 85 -18.34 -20.34 19.72
N THR A 86 -17.91 -20.81 20.90
CA THR A 86 -18.14 -22.17 21.37
C THR A 86 -18.65 -22.17 22.80
N TYR A 87 -19.40 -23.21 23.17
CA TYR A 87 -19.91 -23.40 24.52
C TYR A 87 -19.20 -24.54 25.24
N TRP A 88 -18.85 -24.30 26.50
CA TRP A 88 -18.12 -25.19 27.38
C TRP A 88 -18.91 -25.39 28.68
N GLU A 89 -19.30 -26.63 28.95
CA GLU A 89 -20.05 -27.02 30.14
C GLU A 89 -19.16 -27.15 31.36
N SER A 90 -19.72 -26.88 32.55
CA SER A 90 -19.03 -27.06 33.85
C SER A 90 -19.06 -28.48 34.41
N SER A 91 -19.69 -29.41 33.71
CA SER A 91 -19.71 -30.83 34.07
C SER A 91 -19.37 -31.69 32.87
N CYS A 92 -18.69 -32.82 33.10
CA CYS A 92 -18.58 -33.85 32.07
C CYS A 92 -19.98 -34.40 31.77
N PRO A 93 -20.42 -34.43 30.50
CA PRO A 93 -21.72 -34.98 30.13
C PRO A 93 -21.78 -36.45 30.54
N LYS A 94 -22.87 -36.85 31.21
CA LYS A 94 -23.12 -38.26 31.54
C LYS A 94 -23.53 -38.99 30.26
N SER A 95 -22.92 -40.14 29.99
CA SER A 95 -23.12 -40.91 28.74
C SER A 95 -24.50 -41.57 28.59
N ASP A 96 -25.43 -41.32 29.51
CA ASP A 96 -26.75 -41.93 29.51
C ASP A 96 -27.71 -41.14 28.60
N ALA A 97 -28.44 -41.82 27.73
CA ALA A 97 -29.42 -41.20 26.82
C ALA A 97 -30.58 -40.49 27.55
N SER A 98 -30.80 -40.80 28.83
CA SER A 98 -31.76 -40.12 29.71
C SER A 98 -31.16 -38.92 30.46
N SER A 99 -29.88 -38.60 30.23
CA SER A 99 -29.27 -37.42 30.81
C SER A 99 -29.95 -36.15 30.28
N PRO A 100 -30.12 -35.12 31.12
CA PRO A 100 -30.61 -33.80 30.69
C PRO A 100 -29.80 -33.22 29.53
N ASP A 101 -28.51 -33.55 29.46
CA ASP A 101 -27.57 -33.06 28.43
C ASP A 101 -27.80 -33.69 27.05
N SER A 102 -28.47 -34.85 26.99
CA SER A 102 -28.81 -35.56 25.74
C SER A 102 -30.23 -35.28 25.25
N GLN A 103 -30.99 -34.41 25.94
CA GLN A 103 -32.34 -34.04 25.54
C GLN A 103 -32.33 -33.00 24.39
N PRO A 104 -33.40 -32.94 23.56
CA PRO A 104 -33.50 -31.93 22.50
C PRO A 104 -33.40 -30.48 23.00
N CYS A 105 -33.79 -30.24 24.26
CA CYS A 105 -33.71 -28.95 24.92
C CYS A 105 -32.58 -28.93 25.96
N ASN A 106 -31.41 -29.45 25.60
CA ASN A 106 -30.24 -29.44 26.49
C ASN A 106 -29.71 -28.01 26.74
N GLN A 107 -28.95 -27.86 27.82
CA GLN A 107 -28.36 -26.58 28.20
C GLN A 107 -27.49 -26.00 27.09
N ALA A 108 -26.67 -26.82 26.43
CA ALA A 108 -25.79 -26.37 25.35
C ALA A 108 -26.55 -25.70 24.20
N ILE A 109 -27.65 -26.29 23.74
CA ILE A 109 -28.47 -25.74 22.66
C ILE A 109 -29.22 -24.50 23.13
N GLN A 110 -29.69 -24.44 24.38
CA GLN A 110 -30.31 -23.21 24.91
C GLN A 110 -29.34 -22.03 24.91
N VAL A 111 -28.12 -22.23 25.41
CA VAL A 111 -27.09 -21.18 25.44
C VAL A 111 -26.67 -20.79 24.03
N MET A 112 -26.41 -21.76 23.16
CA MET A 112 -26.02 -21.48 21.77
C MET A 112 -27.16 -20.82 20.97
N SER A 113 -28.42 -21.07 21.32
CA SER A 113 -29.57 -20.36 20.74
C SER A 113 -29.62 -18.89 21.18
N GLN A 114 -29.32 -18.58 22.44
CA GLN A 114 -29.19 -17.20 22.92
C GLN A 114 -28.03 -16.47 22.24
N VAL A 115 -26.89 -17.15 22.07
CA VAL A 115 -25.74 -16.62 21.31
C VAL A 115 -26.16 -16.34 19.87
N LEU A 116 -26.84 -17.28 19.21
CA LEU A 116 -27.32 -17.11 17.85
C LEU A 116 -28.28 -15.92 17.71
N GLU A 117 -29.22 -15.78 18.64
CA GLU A 117 -30.15 -14.66 18.69
C GLU A 117 -29.40 -13.32 18.84
N ALA A 118 -28.38 -13.26 19.70
CA ALA A 118 -27.52 -12.09 19.83
C ALA A 118 -26.84 -11.72 18.51
N LEU A 119 -26.25 -12.69 17.82
CA LEU A 119 -25.53 -12.46 16.56
C LEU A 119 -26.47 -12.01 15.43
N ILE A 120 -27.64 -12.64 15.30
CA ILE A 120 -28.62 -12.31 14.25
C ILE A 120 -29.21 -10.92 14.47
N ASN A 121 -29.50 -10.55 15.72
CA ASN A 121 -30.07 -9.25 16.05
C ASN A 121 -29.03 -8.11 15.98
N ASN A 122 -27.74 -8.43 16.08
CA ASN A 122 -26.63 -7.46 16.02
C ASN A 122 -25.82 -7.57 14.72
N ARG A 123 -26.51 -7.54 13.56
CA ARG A 123 -25.85 -7.42 12.24
C ARG A 123 -25.04 -6.14 12.08
N GLN A 124 -25.39 -5.10 12.84
CA GLN A 124 -24.58 -3.90 12.99
C GLN A 124 -24.26 -3.76 14.47
N LEU A 125 -22.97 -3.72 14.80
CA LEU A 125 -22.51 -3.51 16.17
C LEU A 125 -22.83 -2.06 16.56
N THR A 126 -23.70 -1.89 17.54
CA THR A 126 -24.16 -0.56 18.02
C THR A 126 -23.01 0.31 18.52
N ASP A 127 -22.01 -0.29 19.17
CA ASP A 127 -20.83 0.41 19.68
C ASP A 127 -19.80 0.75 18.59
N ILE A 128 -19.91 0.13 17.42
CA ILE A 128 -19.01 0.32 16.27
C ILE A 128 -19.83 0.56 15.00
N PRO A 129 -20.43 1.76 14.86
CA PRO A 129 -21.22 2.10 13.69
C PRO A 129 -20.33 2.08 12.44
N GLY A 130 -20.77 1.36 11.40
CA GLY A 130 -20.04 1.20 10.15
C GLY A 130 -19.14 -0.02 10.05
N ALA A 131 -19.04 -0.85 11.10
CA ALA A 131 -18.43 -2.18 10.97
C ALA A 131 -19.26 -3.06 10.03
N TYR A 132 -18.57 -3.77 9.12
CA TYR A 132 -19.21 -4.72 8.24
C TYR A 132 -19.14 -6.12 8.86
N THR A 133 -20.29 -6.72 9.17
CA THR A 133 -20.34 -8.02 9.86
C THR A 133 -20.91 -9.10 8.95
N LYS A 134 -20.39 -10.32 9.07
CA LYS A 134 -20.94 -11.52 8.44
C LYS A 134 -21.32 -12.50 9.55
N VAL A 135 -22.62 -12.69 9.73
CA VAL A 135 -23.19 -13.65 10.69
C VAL A 135 -23.25 -15.03 10.06
N ILE A 136 -22.52 -16.00 10.63
CA ILE A 136 -22.54 -17.43 10.26
C ILE A 136 -22.33 -17.62 8.75
N PRO A 137 -21.17 -17.20 8.21
CA PRO A 137 -20.87 -17.41 6.81
C PRO A 137 -20.71 -18.92 6.53
N GLN A 138 -21.19 -19.38 5.37
CA GLN A 138 -21.02 -20.75 4.88
C GLN A 138 -19.59 -20.99 4.38
N GLN A 139 -18.59 -20.76 5.23
CA GLN A 139 -17.16 -20.85 4.87
C GLN A 139 -16.52 -22.15 5.38
N GLU A 140 -17.12 -22.83 6.35
CA GLU A 140 -16.57 -24.05 6.93
C GLU A 140 -17.00 -25.28 6.16
N ASN A 141 -16.02 -26.04 5.70
CA ASN A 141 -16.23 -27.41 5.24
C ASN A 141 -16.01 -28.37 6.42
N LEU A 142 -16.76 -29.48 6.46
CA LEU A 142 -16.65 -30.50 7.52
C LEU A 142 -15.22 -31.02 7.72
N ASN A 143 -14.42 -31.07 6.65
CA ASN A 143 -13.00 -31.47 6.70
C ASN A 143 -12.13 -30.46 7.48
N SER A 144 -12.41 -29.16 7.37
CA SER A 144 -11.70 -28.10 8.09
C SER A 144 -12.01 -28.17 9.59
N LEU A 145 -13.29 -28.32 9.91
CA LEU A 145 -13.78 -28.39 11.29
C LEU A 145 -13.27 -29.65 12.02
N GLY A 146 -13.13 -30.77 11.31
CA GLY A 146 -12.54 -32.00 11.84
C GLY A 146 -11.10 -31.80 12.32
N ASN A 147 -10.24 -31.19 11.49
CA ASN A 147 -8.85 -30.89 11.85
C ASN A 147 -8.77 -29.93 13.05
N PHE A 148 -9.64 -28.92 13.10
CA PHE A 148 -9.72 -27.98 14.22
C PHE A 148 -10.02 -28.68 15.55
N TRP A 149 -11.05 -29.55 15.57
CA TRP A 149 -11.39 -30.29 16.79
C TRP A 149 -10.35 -31.33 17.18
N GLN A 150 -9.62 -31.91 16.21
CA GLN A 150 -8.48 -32.77 16.51
C GLN A 150 -7.37 -32.02 17.25
N ALA A 151 -7.06 -30.80 16.81
CA ALA A 151 -6.08 -29.94 17.48
C ALA A 151 -6.51 -29.54 18.90
N LEU A 152 -7.83 -29.43 19.16
CA LEU A 152 -8.40 -29.12 20.48
C LEU A 152 -8.70 -30.34 21.37
N GLY A 153 -8.05 -31.48 21.09
CA GLY A 153 -8.15 -32.66 21.96
C GLY A 153 -9.30 -33.60 21.62
N ASN A 154 -9.71 -33.67 20.36
CA ASN A 154 -10.69 -34.64 19.82
C ASN A 154 -12.08 -34.56 20.45
N ARG A 155 -12.55 -33.35 20.82
CA ARG A 155 -13.89 -33.14 21.37
C ARG A 155 -14.69 -32.20 20.47
N PRO A 156 -15.43 -32.73 19.47
CA PRO A 156 -16.22 -31.88 18.59
C PRO A 156 -17.34 -31.20 19.37
N ARG A 157 -17.51 -29.90 19.15
CA ARG A 157 -18.62 -29.10 19.71
C ARG A 157 -19.30 -28.31 18.61
N LEU A 158 -20.51 -27.82 18.91
CA LEU A 158 -21.13 -26.81 18.08
C LEU A 158 -20.31 -25.51 18.14
N SER A 159 -20.05 -24.92 16.98
CA SER A 159 -19.34 -23.66 16.86
C SER A 159 -20.08 -22.72 15.91
N LEU A 160 -20.10 -21.43 16.26
CA LEU A 160 -20.70 -20.39 15.44
C LEU A 160 -19.59 -19.42 14.99
N ASN A 161 -19.48 -19.27 13.67
CA ASN A 161 -18.55 -18.32 13.08
C ASN A 161 -19.17 -16.94 12.98
N TYR A 162 -18.38 -15.94 13.32
CA TYR A 162 -18.76 -14.55 13.20
C TYR A 162 -17.57 -13.73 12.71
N SER A 163 -17.74 -13.00 11.60
CA SER A 163 -16.68 -12.14 11.07
C SER A 163 -17.07 -10.67 11.21
N VAL A 164 -16.12 -9.84 11.64
CA VAL A 164 -16.26 -8.39 11.72
C VAL A 164 -15.12 -7.74 10.98
N THR A 165 -15.44 -6.90 9.99
CA THR A 165 -14.46 -6.03 9.33
C THR A 165 -14.55 -4.62 9.88
N VAL A 166 -13.44 -4.09 10.38
CA VAL A 166 -13.32 -2.74 10.93
C VAL A 166 -12.16 -1.96 10.29
N PRO A 167 -12.31 -0.63 10.10
CA PRO A 167 -11.21 0.23 9.67
C PRO A 167 -10.27 0.52 10.85
N ILE A 168 -8.99 0.14 10.70
CA ILE A 168 -7.92 0.41 11.65
C ILE A 168 -7.02 1.50 11.07
N SER A 169 -6.80 2.58 11.83
CA SER A 169 -5.90 3.67 11.43
C SER A 169 -4.46 3.18 11.35
N LEU A 170 -3.73 3.63 10.34
CA LEU A 170 -2.28 3.59 10.36
C LEU A 170 -1.76 4.62 11.37
N ASN A 171 -0.55 4.38 11.88
CA ASN A 171 0.12 5.35 12.74
C ASN A 171 0.39 6.64 11.96
N ASN A 172 0.10 7.76 12.60
CA ASN A 172 0.28 9.07 11.98
C ASN A 172 1.78 9.42 11.95
N GLY A 173 2.40 9.32 10.78
CA GLY A 173 3.77 9.76 10.53
C GLY A 173 3.90 11.27 10.47
N GLN A 174 5.14 11.79 10.42
CA GLN A 174 5.43 13.20 10.19
C GLN A 174 5.39 13.56 8.70
N ASP A 175 4.30 13.22 8.02
CA ASP A 175 4.11 13.57 6.60
C ASP A 175 3.55 14.99 6.50
N ASN A 176 4.43 15.96 6.69
CA ASN A 176 4.12 17.38 6.52
C ASN A 176 4.19 17.71 5.03
N VAL A 177 3.12 18.32 4.51
CA VAL A 177 3.05 18.79 3.13
C VAL A 177 2.59 20.24 3.16
N THR A 178 3.32 21.11 2.48
CA THR A 178 2.93 22.51 2.33
C THR A 178 1.75 22.62 1.38
N GLN A 179 0.77 23.41 1.76
CA GLN A 179 -0.35 23.74 0.88
C GLN A 179 0.16 24.55 -0.31
N ILE A 180 -0.41 24.29 -1.49
CA ILE A 180 -0.22 25.15 -2.66
C ILE A 180 -0.99 26.45 -2.41
N ILE A 181 -0.26 27.56 -2.29
CA ILE A 181 -0.83 28.88 -2.00
C ILE A 181 -1.11 29.62 -3.32
N ASP A 182 -0.14 29.60 -4.23
CA ASP A 182 -0.19 30.28 -5.52
C ASP A 182 0.20 29.33 -6.65
N VAL A 183 -0.48 29.48 -7.79
CA VAL A 183 -0.15 28.77 -9.03
C VAL A 183 0.17 29.81 -10.09
N SER A 184 1.43 29.84 -10.54
CA SER A 184 1.87 30.67 -11.64
C SER A 184 2.24 29.79 -12.84
N SER A 185 1.84 30.20 -14.03
CA SER A 185 2.25 29.59 -15.29
C SER A 185 2.73 30.66 -16.26
N SER A 186 3.73 30.31 -17.07
CA SER A 186 4.20 31.12 -18.21
C SER A 186 3.98 30.32 -19.49
N VAL A 187 3.70 31.05 -20.57
CA VAL A 187 3.62 30.49 -21.92
C VAL A 187 4.71 31.14 -22.73
N GLU A 188 5.58 30.32 -23.31
CA GLU A 188 6.71 30.77 -24.11
C GLU A 188 6.63 30.14 -25.50
N GLN A 189 7.04 30.90 -26.52
CA GLN A 189 7.10 30.39 -27.88
C GLN A 189 8.34 29.52 -28.02
N THR A 190 8.13 28.23 -28.28
CA THR A 190 9.22 27.31 -28.58
C THR A 190 9.74 27.51 -30.00
N THR A 191 11.03 27.33 -30.20
CA THR A 191 11.64 27.28 -31.54
C THR A 191 11.11 26.09 -32.34
N SER A 192 11.20 26.16 -33.68
CA SER A 192 10.87 25.04 -34.57
C SER A 192 11.85 23.87 -34.50
N LEU A 193 13.01 24.05 -33.87
CA LEU A 193 14.03 23.03 -33.71
C LEU A 193 13.62 22.01 -32.65
N SER A 194 13.52 20.74 -33.06
CA SER A 194 13.31 19.63 -32.13
C SER A 194 14.60 19.30 -31.40
N GLN A 195 14.46 18.75 -30.19
CA GLN A 195 15.57 18.22 -29.41
C GLN A 195 16.40 17.19 -30.21
N GLU A 196 15.73 16.36 -31.01
CA GLU A 196 16.34 15.33 -31.85
C GLU A 196 17.24 15.93 -32.94
N THR A 197 16.80 17.04 -33.56
CA THR A 197 17.59 17.72 -34.59
C THR A 197 18.87 18.31 -33.99
N ILE A 198 18.74 18.90 -32.81
CA ILE A 198 19.84 19.49 -32.06
C ILE A 198 20.83 18.40 -31.61
N SER A 199 20.36 17.32 -31.00
CA SER A 199 21.22 16.23 -30.54
C SER A 199 21.97 15.56 -31.68
N HIS A 200 21.30 15.34 -32.82
CA HIS A 200 21.93 14.80 -34.03
C HIS A 200 23.03 15.74 -34.56
N ALA A 201 22.74 17.04 -34.67
CA ALA A 201 23.73 18.01 -35.15
C ALA A 201 24.95 18.12 -34.23
N LEU A 202 24.74 18.09 -32.90
CA LEU A 202 25.82 18.08 -31.92
C LEU A 202 26.62 16.77 -31.98
N ARG A 203 25.96 15.63 -32.22
CA ARG A 203 26.64 14.34 -32.40
C ARG A 203 27.54 14.34 -33.62
N GLU A 204 27.04 14.78 -34.78
CA GLU A 204 27.84 14.91 -36.00
C GLU A 204 28.98 15.92 -35.83
N ARG A 205 28.75 16.99 -35.05
CA ARG A 205 29.81 17.94 -34.70
C ARG A 205 30.90 17.28 -33.85
N LEU A 206 30.52 16.53 -32.83
CA LEU A 206 31.45 15.78 -31.97
C LEU A 206 32.27 14.78 -32.79
N ILE A 207 31.64 14.03 -33.70
CA ILE A 207 32.31 13.12 -34.63
C ILE A 207 33.34 13.88 -35.47
N THR A 208 32.96 15.05 -36.01
CA THR A 208 33.84 15.85 -36.86
C THR A 208 35.06 16.38 -36.10
N GLU A 209 34.90 16.79 -34.83
CA GLU A 209 36.00 17.31 -34.00
C GLU A 209 36.92 16.21 -33.46
N LEU A 210 36.43 14.98 -33.25
CA LEU A 210 37.27 13.82 -32.93
C LEU A 210 38.07 13.31 -34.13
N GLY A 211 37.56 13.51 -35.35
CA GLY A 211 38.18 13.09 -36.60
C GLY A 211 37.20 12.36 -37.53
N LYS A 212 37.38 12.50 -38.85
CA LYS A 212 36.54 11.79 -39.82
C LYS A 212 36.96 10.32 -39.91
N GLY A 213 36.07 9.38 -39.56
CA GLY A 213 36.30 7.95 -39.72
C GLY A 213 35.16 7.09 -39.14
N ASP A 214 34.93 5.91 -39.73
CA ASP A 214 33.88 4.99 -39.29
C ASP A 214 34.15 4.43 -37.88
N ASP A 215 35.44 4.30 -37.51
CA ASP A 215 35.88 3.87 -36.18
C ASP A 215 35.40 4.83 -35.06
N ILE A 216 35.36 6.13 -35.34
CA ILE A 216 34.92 7.17 -34.39
C ILE A 216 33.39 7.16 -34.27
N ARG A 217 32.68 6.97 -35.39
CA ARG A 217 31.23 6.77 -35.37
C ARG A 217 30.84 5.53 -34.56
N LEU A 218 31.60 4.44 -34.70
CA LEU A 218 31.41 3.23 -33.89
C LEU A 218 31.70 3.48 -32.41
N ALA A 219 32.77 4.20 -32.09
CA ALA A 219 33.16 4.55 -30.72
C ALA A 219 32.14 5.47 -30.02
N LEU A 220 31.41 6.30 -30.78
CA LEU A 220 30.35 7.18 -30.29
C LEU A 220 28.95 6.57 -30.47
N SER A 221 28.82 5.33 -30.95
CA SER A 221 27.54 4.69 -31.23
C SER A 221 26.65 4.52 -29.98
N LYS A 222 27.29 4.37 -28.81
CA LYS A 222 26.65 4.20 -27.50
C LYS A 222 26.77 5.44 -26.61
N VAL A 223 27.06 6.59 -27.21
CA VAL A 223 27.07 7.89 -26.55
C VAL A 223 25.84 8.66 -26.99
N GLU A 224 25.00 9.02 -26.02
CA GLU A 224 23.80 9.83 -26.23
C GLU A 224 24.01 11.25 -25.69
N ILE A 225 23.48 12.20 -26.45
CA ILE A 225 23.61 13.64 -26.20
C ILE A 225 22.21 14.19 -25.98
N PHE A 226 21.90 14.56 -24.75
CA PHE A 226 20.61 15.14 -24.36
C PHE A 226 20.77 16.64 -24.14
N THR A 227 19.86 17.44 -24.68
CA THR A 227 19.89 18.91 -24.58
C THR A 227 18.62 19.44 -23.93
N VAL A 228 18.77 20.43 -23.06
CA VAL A 228 17.67 21.19 -22.43
C VAL A 228 17.89 22.68 -22.71
N PRO A 229 16.94 23.38 -23.34
CA PRO A 229 17.04 24.82 -23.53
C PRO A 229 17.02 25.53 -22.17
N THR A 230 17.98 26.42 -21.95
CA THR A 230 18.19 27.10 -20.65
C THR A 230 17.69 28.54 -20.67
N ASN A 231 17.66 29.15 -21.85
CA ASN A 231 17.08 30.47 -22.04
C ASN A 231 16.53 30.55 -23.48
N ILE A 232 15.22 30.65 -23.63
CA ILE A 232 14.61 31.10 -24.90
C ILE A 232 14.45 32.60 -24.73
N ALA A 233 15.51 33.36 -25.02
CA ALA A 233 15.43 34.81 -24.97
C ALA A 233 14.32 35.27 -25.93
N GLN A 234 13.29 35.92 -25.39
CA GLN A 234 12.06 36.31 -26.09
C GLN A 234 12.29 37.15 -27.37
N ASP A 235 13.48 37.74 -27.52
CA ASP A 235 13.78 38.72 -28.56
C ASP A 235 14.70 38.24 -29.70
N ASN A 236 15.31 37.05 -29.62
CA ASN A 236 16.24 36.57 -30.66
C ASN A 236 16.06 35.09 -30.98
N LEU A 237 15.12 34.77 -31.89
CA LEU A 237 14.95 33.44 -32.50
C LEU A 237 16.21 32.90 -33.21
N THR A 238 17.21 33.75 -33.40
CA THR A 238 18.48 33.46 -34.08
C THR A 238 19.56 32.90 -33.13
N GLN A 239 19.31 32.85 -31.82
CA GLN A 239 20.26 32.34 -30.84
C GLN A 239 19.56 31.45 -29.81
N MET A 240 20.19 30.31 -29.49
CA MET A 240 19.67 29.38 -28.49
C MET A 240 20.79 28.96 -27.54
N THR A 241 20.53 29.08 -26.25
CA THR A 241 21.43 28.62 -25.20
C THR A 241 20.91 27.32 -24.59
N LEU A 242 21.77 26.31 -24.54
CA LEU A 242 21.44 24.95 -24.13
C LEU A 242 22.29 24.48 -22.95
N SER A 243 21.69 23.64 -22.13
CA SER A 243 22.37 22.77 -21.18
C SER A 243 22.47 21.37 -21.79
N LEU A 244 23.66 20.78 -21.74
CA LEU A 244 24.00 19.52 -22.36
C LEU A 244 24.27 18.45 -21.29
N SER A 245 23.65 17.28 -21.44
CA SER A 245 23.96 16.08 -20.66
C SER A 245 24.42 14.98 -21.61
N VAL A 246 25.66 14.52 -21.43
CA VAL A 246 26.25 13.43 -22.23
C VAL A 246 26.33 12.18 -21.37
N SER A 247 25.80 11.07 -21.88
CA SER A 247 25.77 9.80 -21.17
C SER A 247 26.04 8.63 -22.11
N GLY A 248 26.58 7.54 -21.55
CA GLY A 248 26.80 6.30 -22.28
C GLY A 248 28.20 5.72 -22.12
N ILE A 249 28.58 4.85 -23.05
CA ILE A 249 29.87 4.16 -23.05
C ILE A 249 30.65 4.45 -24.32
N THR A 250 31.96 4.62 -24.18
CA THR A 250 32.90 4.76 -25.30
C THR A 250 34.20 4.01 -24.98
N HIS A 251 35.12 3.91 -25.94
CA HIS A 251 36.43 3.32 -25.66
C HIS A 251 37.29 4.26 -24.84
N LYS A 252 38.06 3.72 -23.88
CA LYS A 252 38.98 4.49 -23.03
C LYS A 252 39.95 5.40 -23.81
N LYS A 253 40.30 5.00 -25.04
CA LYS A 253 41.13 5.78 -25.97
C LYS A 253 40.52 7.14 -26.32
N TYR A 254 39.20 7.23 -26.51
CA TYR A 254 38.52 8.44 -26.97
C TYR A 254 37.95 9.28 -25.83
N LEU A 255 37.84 8.71 -24.62
CA LEU A 255 37.23 9.39 -23.46
C LEU A 255 37.92 10.72 -23.12
N THR A 256 39.25 10.76 -23.11
CA THR A 256 40.01 11.98 -22.80
C THR A 256 39.82 13.06 -23.85
N ASP A 257 39.75 12.67 -25.13
CA ASP A 257 39.58 13.61 -26.24
C ASP A 257 38.15 14.14 -26.30
N ILE A 258 37.15 13.28 -26.05
CA ILE A 258 35.73 13.66 -25.93
C ILE A 258 35.57 14.68 -24.79
N ASN A 259 36.11 14.41 -23.60
CA ASN A 259 36.00 15.34 -22.48
C ASN A 259 36.70 16.67 -22.76
N LYS A 260 37.82 16.66 -23.48
CA LYS A 260 38.51 17.89 -23.89
C LYS A 260 37.67 18.71 -24.87
N ILE A 261 37.08 18.06 -25.87
CA ILE A 261 36.18 18.71 -26.84
C ILE A 261 34.97 19.32 -26.13
N LEU A 262 34.29 18.52 -25.30
CA LEU A 262 33.13 18.97 -24.55
C LEU A 262 33.49 20.15 -23.61
N SER A 263 34.62 20.11 -22.91
CA SER A 263 35.06 21.25 -22.09
C SER A 263 35.31 22.53 -22.91
N GLY A 264 35.74 22.40 -24.18
CA GLY A 264 35.86 23.52 -25.10
C GLY A 264 34.52 24.14 -25.50
N TRP A 265 33.44 23.34 -25.52
CA TRP A 265 32.09 23.80 -25.84
C TRP A 265 31.41 24.57 -24.71
N GLY A 266 31.83 24.38 -23.45
CA GLY A 266 31.21 24.98 -22.26
C GLY A 266 31.48 26.47 -22.05
N ASN A 267 32.11 27.15 -23.01
CA ASN A 267 32.31 28.60 -22.97
C ASN A 267 31.21 29.26 -23.80
N ASN A 268 30.19 29.80 -23.13
CA ASN A 268 28.97 30.44 -23.66
C ASN A 268 29.20 31.57 -24.71
N SER A 269 30.44 31.82 -25.11
CA SER A 269 30.90 32.78 -26.11
C SER A 269 31.12 32.19 -27.51
N VAL A 270 31.07 30.87 -27.67
CA VAL A 270 31.39 30.19 -28.95
C VAL A 270 30.12 29.58 -29.56
N VAL A 271 29.86 29.91 -30.82
CA VAL A 271 28.83 29.23 -31.63
C VAL A 271 29.33 27.82 -31.96
N ILE A 272 28.67 26.80 -31.42
CA ILE A 272 29.08 25.40 -31.60
C ILE A 272 28.60 24.87 -32.96
N THR A 273 27.36 25.21 -33.31
CA THR A 273 26.76 24.88 -34.61
C THR A 273 25.64 25.86 -34.93
N THR A 274 25.32 25.99 -36.22
CA THR A 274 24.18 26.77 -36.71
C THR A 274 23.21 25.82 -37.38
N ILE A 275 21.95 25.79 -36.93
CA ILE A 275 20.89 24.96 -37.51
C ILE A 275 19.74 25.87 -37.92
N ASN A 276 19.38 25.89 -39.20
CA ASN A 276 18.27 26.71 -39.74
C ASN A 276 18.34 28.18 -39.25
N ASP A 277 19.50 28.80 -39.41
CA ASP A 277 19.79 30.20 -39.00
C ASP A 277 19.72 30.48 -37.48
N CYS A 278 19.65 29.43 -36.66
CA CYS A 278 19.76 29.51 -35.20
C CYS A 278 21.16 29.11 -34.73
N ASN A 279 21.86 30.02 -34.05
CA ASN A 279 23.17 29.78 -33.46
C ASN A 279 23.03 29.11 -32.10
N ILE A 280 23.69 27.95 -31.95
CA ILE A 280 23.64 27.16 -30.72
C ILE A 280 24.83 27.47 -29.83
N TYR A 281 24.53 27.87 -28.60
CA TYR A 281 25.46 28.09 -27.51
C TYR A 281 25.23 27.06 -26.42
N ILE A 282 26.30 26.67 -25.73
CA ILE A 282 26.22 25.71 -24.63
C ILE A 282 26.68 26.40 -23.35
N GLU A 283 25.78 26.47 -22.38
CA GLU A 283 26.01 27.13 -21.09
C GLU A 283 26.59 26.16 -20.06
N LYS A 284 26.06 24.93 -20.03
CA LYS A 284 26.43 23.93 -19.03
C LYS A 284 26.55 22.57 -19.69
N ILE A 285 27.56 21.80 -19.27
CA ILE A 285 27.79 20.43 -19.76
C ILE A 285 27.96 19.48 -18.58
N GLU A 286 27.19 18.41 -18.57
CA GLU A 286 27.27 17.33 -17.60
C GLU A 286 27.72 16.04 -18.29
N THR A 287 28.92 15.56 -17.95
CA THR A 287 29.51 14.31 -18.50
C THR A 287 29.60 13.18 -17.47
N GLY A 288 28.98 13.34 -16.30
CA GLY A 288 29.12 12.41 -15.16
C GLY A 288 28.67 10.97 -15.43
N ASN A 289 27.89 10.75 -16.48
CA ASN A 289 27.39 9.44 -16.90
C ASN A 289 28.04 8.91 -18.18
N LEU A 290 29.17 9.47 -18.62
CA LEU A 290 29.97 8.99 -19.74
C LEU A 290 31.16 8.17 -19.24
N PHE A 291 31.24 6.89 -19.62
CA PHE A 291 32.27 5.97 -19.16
C PHE A 291 33.12 5.41 -20.30
N GLY A 292 34.43 5.31 -20.06
CA GLY A 292 35.38 4.67 -20.97
C GLY A 292 35.62 3.21 -20.57
N ILE A 293 35.32 2.27 -21.47
CA ILE A 293 35.62 0.84 -21.34
C ILE A 293 36.86 0.44 -22.13
#